data_AF-A0A2T0XYD9-F1
#
_entry.id   AF-A0A2T0XYD9-F1
#
_cell.length_a   1.000
_cell.length_b   1.000
_cell.length_c   1.000
_cell.angle_alpha   90.00
_cell.angle_beta   90.00
_cell.angle_gamma   90.00
#
_symmetry.space_group_name_H-M   'P 1'
#
loop_
_entity.id
_entity.type
_entity.pdbx_description
1 polymer ?
#
loop_
_entity_poly.entity_id
_entity_poly.type
_entity_poly.pdbx_seq_one_letter_code
_entity_poly.pdbx_strand_id
1 'polypeptide(L)'
;MTDDGRTRPDQRWNPGARYRGPMPARRPTSAAADVQPLVGRLRRGPARRTAVFDRDVWRPATAGVRPQVAEALSAAAERYRRGAVSTSGLVRAVGHALAS
;
A
#
# COMPACT_ATOMS: atom_id res chain seq x y z
N MET A 1 15.41 27.75 -30.31
CA MET A 1 15.56 27.46 -28.86
C MET A 1 14.38 26.59 -28.48
N THR A 2 14.54 25.28 -28.64
CA THR A 2 13.45 24.30 -28.54
C THR A 2 13.45 23.76 -27.12
N ASP A 3 12.33 23.95 -26.42
CA ASP A 3 12.08 23.47 -25.07
C ASP A 3 11.97 21.94 -25.10
N ASP A 4 13.01 21.26 -24.60
CA ASP A 4 13.07 19.81 -24.47
C ASP A 4 12.01 19.37 -23.46
N GLY A 5 10.90 18.83 -23.95
CA GLY A 5 9.79 18.24 -23.20
C GLY A 5 10.18 17.02 -22.34
N ARG A 6 11.14 17.17 -21.43
CA ARG A 6 11.42 16.23 -20.35
C ARG A 6 10.38 16.44 -19.25
N THR A 7 9.19 15.89 -19.47
CA THR A 7 8.17 15.77 -18.44
C THR A 7 8.78 15.06 -17.24
N ARG A 8 8.91 15.80 -16.14
CA ARG A 8 9.46 15.36 -14.86
C ARG A 8 8.69 14.14 -14.34
N PRO A 9 9.33 12.97 -14.09
CA PRO A 9 8.63 11.76 -13.64
C PRO A 9 7.94 11.93 -12.28
N ASP A 10 8.41 12.88 -11.47
CA ASP A 10 7.82 13.38 -10.23
C ASP A 10 6.46 14.06 -10.42
N GLN A 11 6.15 14.60 -11.60
CA GLN A 11 4.81 15.13 -11.91
C GLN A 11 3.80 14.04 -12.30
N ARG A 12 4.26 12.83 -12.63
CA ARG A 12 3.38 11.73 -13.03
C ARG A 12 2.57 11.15 -11.86
N TRP A 13 3.03 11.37 -10.62
CA TRP A 13 2.42 10.81 -9.43
C TRP A 13 1.94 11.90 -8.46
N ASN A 14 0.69 12.31 -8.63
CA ASN A 14 -0.01 13.14 -7.65
C ASN A 14 -1.06 12.28 -6.90
N PRO A 15 -0.79 11.83 -5.67
CA PRO A 15 -1.73 11.01 -4.90
C PRO A 15 -2.99 11.82 -4.53
N GLY A 16 -2.87 13.13 -4.31
CA GLY A 16 -4.00 14.02 -4.02
C GLY A 16 -4.95 14.25 -5.20
N ALA A 17 -4.48 14.05 -6.43
CA ALA A 17 -5.31 14.16 -7.64
C ALA A 17 -6.39 13.06 -7.71
N ARG A 18 -6.15 11.90 -7.10
CA ARG A 18 -7.12 10.78 -7.08
C ARG A 18 -8.24 10.97 -6.05
N TYR A 19 -8.03 11.87 -5.07
CA TYR A 19 -8.99 12.12 -3.98
C TYR A 19 -9.75 13.45 -4.12
N ARG A 20 -9.41 14.30 -5.10
CA ARG A 20 -10.30 15.39 -5.53
C ARG A 20 -11.52 14.76 -6.22
N GLY A 21 -12.58 14.60 -5.45
CA GLY A 21 -13.85 14.07 -5.95
C GLY A 21 -14.35 14.89 -7.16
N PRO A 22 -14.91 14.24 -8.18
CA PRO A 22 -15.43 14.93 -9.33
C PRO A 22 -16.65 15.78 -8.94
N MET A 23 -16.58 17.07 -9.24
CA MET A 23 -17.76 17.91 -9.47
C MET A 23 -18.60 17.21 -10.56
N PRO A 24 -19.94 17.11 -10.43
CA PRO A 24 -20.73 16.25 -11.29
C PRO A 24 -20.78 16.81 -12.72
N ALA A 25 -19.97 16.25 -13.62
CA ALA A 25 -20.10 16.44 -15.05
C ALA A 25 -20.56 15.13 -15.72
N ARG A 26 -21.76 15.23 -16.28
CA ARG A 26 -22.49 14.38 -17.22
C ARG A 26 -21.71 13.19 -17.83
N ARG A 27 -22.29 12.01 -17.59
CA ARG A 27 -21.91 10.63 -17.96
C ARG A 27 -21.57 10.42 -19.46
N PRO A 28 -20.51 9.66 -19.78
CA PRO A 28 -20.52 8.76 -20.92
C PRO A 28 -20.57 7.30 -20.46
N THR A 29 -21.27 6.47 -21.25
CA THR A 29 -21.58 5.07 -20.97
C THR A 29 -20.34 4.20 -21.24
N SER A 30 -20.04 3.27 -20.33
CA SER A 30 -19.00 2.26 -20.53
C SER A 30 -19.48 0.94 -19.98
N ALA A 31 -19.39 -0.08 -20.84
CA ALA A 31 -19.78 -1.48 -20.73
C ALA A 31 -20.34 -1.94 -19.39
N ALA A 32 -21.64 -2.24 -19.39
CA ALA A 32 -22.30 -2.93 -18.30
C ALA A 32 -21.72 -4.35 -18.19
N ALA A 33 -20.91 -4.60 -17.16
CA ALA A 33 -21.02 -5.89 -16.52
C ALA A 33 -22.49 -6.04 -16.11
N ASP A 34 -23.13 -7.16 -16.45
CA ASP A 34 -24.47 -7.49 -15.98
C ASP A 34 -24.43 -7.65 -14.45
N VAL A 35 -24.44 -6.52 -13.75
CA VAL A 35 -24.64 -6.45 -12.32
C VAL A 35 -26.12 -6.65 -12.12
N GLN A 36 -26.51 -7.90 -11.89
CA GLN A 36 -27.86 -8.18 -11.44
C GLN A 36 -28.14 -7.30 -10.22
N PRO A 37 -29.16 -6.42 -10.26
CA PRO A 37 -29.44 -5.55 -9.14
C PRO A 37 -29.81 -6.44 -7.96
N LEU A 38 -28.95 -6.49 -6.94
CA LEU A 38 -29.28 -7.16 -5.69
C LEU A 38 -30.52 -6.48 -5.12
N VAL A 39 -31.67 -7.12 -5.26
CA VAL A 39 -32.94 -6.62 -4.75
C VAL A 39 -32.90 -6.72 -3.23
N GLY A 40 -32.70 -5.59 -2.58
CA GLY A 40 -32.60 -5.49 -1.13
C GLY A 40 -31.65 -4.39 -0.69
N ARG A 41 -31.83 -3.88 0.53
CA ARG A 41 -30.85 -2.97 1.12
C ARG A 41 -29.65 -3.79 1.56
N LEU A 42 -28.49 -3.60 0.93
CA LEU A 42 -27.21 -4.09 1.44
C LEU A 42 -27.01 -3.52 2.85
N ARG A 43 -27.34 -4.32 3.86
CA ARG A 43 -27.03 -3.99 5.25
C ARG A 43 -25.52 -4.08 5.38
N ARG A 44 -24.84 -2.94 5.25
CA ARG A 44 -23.45 -2.84 5.67
C ARG A 44 -23.46 -3.09 7.17
N GLY A 45 -22.97 -4.26 7.58
CA GLY A 45 -22.63 -4.52 8.97
C GLY A 45 -21.64 -3.44 9.47
N PRO A 46 -21.39 -3.37 10.78
CA PRO A 46 -20.44 -2.40 11.33
C PRO A 46 -19.12 -2.47 10.56
N ALA A 47 -18.71 -1.33 10.00
CA ALA A 47 -17.49 -1.21 9.24
C ALA A 47 -16.29 -1.43 10.17
N ARG A 48 -15.83 -2.67 10.30
CA ARG A 48 -14.59 -2.98 11.02
C ARG A 48 -13.44 -2.42 10.19
N ARG A 49 -12.82 -1.36 10.70
CA ARG A 49 -11.59 -0.78 10.14
C ARG A 49 -10.42 -1.65 10.59
N THR A 50 -10.05 -2.61 9.75
CA THR A 50 -8.77 -3.32 9.87
C THR A 50 -7.70 -2.44 9.22
N ALA A 51 -6.57 -2.19 9.91
CA ALA A 51 -5.48 -1.47 9.25
C ALA A 51 -5.08 -2.24 7.99
N VAL A 52 -4.67 -1.53 6.93
CA VAL A 52 -4.39 -2.19 5.64
C VAL A 52 -3.39 -3.33 5.82
N PHE A 53 -2.37 -3.13 6.66
CA PHE A 53 -1.33 -4.12 6.96
C PHE A 53 -1.77 -5.27 7.87
N ASP A 54 -2.95 -5.19 8.49
CA ASP A 54 -3.49 -6.26 9.34
C ASP A 54 -4.27 -7.31 8.54
N ARG A 55 -4.50 -7.10 7.24
CA ARG A 55 -5.20 -8.09 6.39
C ARG A 55 -4.31 -9.28 6.09
N ASP A 56 -4.90 -10.47 6.01
CA ASP A 56 -4.19 -11.73 5.76
C ASP A 56 -3.38 -11.73 4.45
N VAL A 57 -3.86 -11.04 3.41
CA VAL A 57 -3.14 -10.88 2.13
C VAL A 57 -1.79 -10.17 2.29
N TRP A 58 -1.64 -9.36 3.33
CA TRP A 58 -0.41 -8.64 3.65
C TRP A 58 0.39 -9.30 4.76
N ARG A 59 -0.09 -10.42 5.33
CA ARG A 59 0.70 -11.22 6.26
C ARG A 59 1.70 -12.06 5.46
N PRO A 60 3.02 -11.88 5.69
CA PRO A 60 4.00 -12.72 5.01
C PRO A 60 3.85 -14.16 5.49
N ALA A 61 3.96 -15.11 4.57
CA ALA A 61 4.14 -16.51 4.92
C ALA A 61 5.51 -16.63 5.61
N THR A 62 5.53 -16.90 6.91
CA THR A 62 6.76 -17.08 7.68
C THR A 62 7.33 -18.50 7.57
N ALA A 63 6.65 -19.37 6.83
CA ALA A 63 7.09 -20.74 6.58
C ALA A 63 8.45 -20.74 5.86
N GLY A 64 9.46 -21.36 6.50
CA GLY A 64 10.80 -21.53 5.94
C GLY A 64 11.80 -20.41 6.25
N VAL A 65 11.43 -19.39 7.04
CA VAL A 65 12.39 -18.39 7.50
C VAL A 65 13.27 -18.98 8.61
N ARG A 66 14.60 -18.91 8.44
CA ARG A 66 15.55 -19.32 9.48
C ARG A 66 15.31 -18.51 10.77
N PRO A 67 15.28 -19.13 11.97
CA PRO A 67 15.00 -18.42 13.22
C PRO A 67 15.89 -17.19 13.44
N GLN A 68 17.16 -17.26 13.06
CA GLN A 68 18.12 -16.16 13.20
C GLN A 68 17.73 -14.94 12.34
N VAL A 69 17.19 -15.18 11.15
CA VAL A 69 16.71 -14.13 10.24
C VAL A 69 15.44 -13.50 10.80
N ALA A 70 14.51 -14.32 11.31
CA ALA A 70 13.28 -13.82 11.93
C ALA A 70 13.55 -12.92 13.15
N GLU A 71 14.51 -13.31 14.00
CA GLU A 71 14.97 -12.52 15.15
C GLU A 71 15.62 -11.20 14.70
N ALA A 72 16.53 -11.25 13.72
CA ALA A 72 17.19 -10.06 13.20
C ALA A 72 16.19 -9.05 12.59
N LEU A 73 15.19 -9.53 11.85
CA LEU A 73 14.12 -8.70 11.29
C LEU A 73 13.23 -8.09 12.39
N SER A 74 12.88 -8.87 13.41
CA SER A 74 12.07 -8.39 14.55
C SER A 74 12.80 -7.31 15.34
N ALA A 75 14.10 -7.50 15.61
CA ALA A 75 14.94 -6.52 16.30
C ALA A 75 15.10 -5.21 15.49
N ALA A 76 15.24 -5.30 14.16
CA ALA A 76 15.29 -4.13 13.28
C ALA A 76 13.98 -3.35 13.29
N ALA A 77 12.84 -4.05 13.22
CA ALA A 77 11.51 -3.44 13.26
C ALA A 77 11.24 -2.75 14.61
N GLU A 78 11.66 -3.34 15.74
CA GLU A 78 11.55 -2.70 17.05
C GLU A 78 12.37 -1.42 17.16
N ARG A 79 13.63 -1.44 16.68
CA ARG A 79 14.46 -0.23 16.64
C ARG A 79 13.81 0.89 15.83
N TYR A 80 13.20 0.56 14.70
CA TYR A 80 12.48 1.52 13.87
C TYR A 80 11.26 2.07 14.60
N ARG A 81 10.44 1.22 15.23
CA ARG A 81 9.27 1.66 16.01
C ARG A 81 9.63 2.57 17.18
N ARG A 82 10.78 2.36 17.81
CA ARG A 82 11.30 3.22 18.88
C ARG A 82 11.99 4.50 18.37
N GLY A 83 12.07 4.70 17.05
CA GLY A 83 12.76 5.85 16.45
C GLY A 83 14.28 5.79 16.54
N ALA A 84 14.86 4.66 16.91
CA ALA A 84 16.31 4.48 17.05
C ALA A 84 17.04 4.35 15.71
N VAL A 85 16.31 4.02 14.63
CA VAL A 85 16.84 3.98 13.25
C VAL A 85 15.85 4.66 12.31
N SER A 86 16.39 5.31 11.28
CA SER A 86 15.59 5.86 10.18
C SER A 86 15.06 4.74 9.29
N THR A 87 14.11 5.06 8.40
CA THR A 87 13.57 4.11 7.41
C THR A 87 14.68 3.53 6.53
N SER A 88 15.67 4.34 6.11
CA SER A 88 16.83 3.84 5.36
C SER A 88 17.71 2.89 6.19
N GLY A 89 17.84 3.15 7.50
CA GLY A 89 18.54 2.26 8.42
C GLY A 89 17.83 0.91 8.58
N LEU A 90 16.49 0.92 8.67
CA LEU A 90 15.68 -0.30 8.67
C LEU A 90 15.91 -1.12 7.38
N VAL A 91 15.88 -0.48 6.20
CA VAL A 91 16.07 -1.18 4.91
C VAL A 91 17.45 -1.84 4.82
N ARG A 92 18.52 -1.18 5.28
CA ARG A 92 19.86 -1.79 5.34
C ARG A 92 19.92 -2.98 6.30
N ALA A 93 19.30 -2.86 7.48
CA ALA A 93 19.28 -3.95 8.46
C ALA A 93 18.55 -5.19 7.92
N VAL A 94 17.45 -5.00 7.20
CA VAL A 94 16.73 -6.07 6.49
C VAL A 94 17.63 -6.71 5.42
N GLY A 95 18.32 -5.89 4.61
CA GLY A 95 19.25 -6.39 3.60
C GLY A 95 20.36 -7.26 4.18
N HIS A 96 20.96 -6.84 5.30
CA HIS A 96 21.98 -7.64 5.99
C HIS A 96 21.42 -8.95 6.57
N ALA A 97 20.23 -8.91 7.19
CA ALA A 97 19.60 -10.10 7.74
C ALA A 97 19.31 -11.17 6.68
N LEU A 98 18.97 -10.77 5.45
CA LEU A 98 18.67 -11.69 4.34
C LEU A 98 19.91 -12.17 3.58
N ALA A 99 21.04 -11.48 3.72
CA ALA A 99 22.32 -11.86 3.12
C ALA A 99 23.13 -12.86 3.96
N SER A 100 22.60 -13.28 5.12
CA SER A 100 23.25 -14.15 6.14
C SER A 100 22.62 -15.55 6.19
#